data_AF-A0A7U9SGI8-F1
#
_entry.id   AF-A0A7U9SGI8-F1
#
_cell.length_a   1.000
_cell.length_b   1.000
_cell.length_c   1.000
_cell.angle_alpha   90.00
_cell.angle_beta   90.00
_cell.angle_gamma   90.00
#
_symmetry.space_group_name_H-M   'P 1'
#
loop_
_entity.id
_entity.type
_entity.pdbx_description
1 polymer ?
#
loop_
_entity_poly.entity_id
_entity_poly.type
_entity_poly.pdbx_seq_one_letter_code
_entity_poly.pdbx_strand_id
1 'polypeptide(L)'
;MEPTAKLIVITPICSHALNTRSIVLSSEDEIVIEIGPGRNGSREEVYVAFDGADTVSLKTGDKVMVRRSGASTTMIKLSKVSFLETLRGKMKGN
;
A
#
# COMPACT_ATOMS: atom_id res chain seq x y z
N MET A 1 -3.06 10.15 -6.32
CA MET A 1 -3.80 9.33 -7.29
C MET A 1 -5.23 9.83 -7.34
N GLU A 2 -5.85 9.83 -8.52
CA GLU A 2 -7.27 10.16 -8.67
C GLU A 2 -8.12 8.99 -8.10
N PRO A 3 -9.16 9.23 -7.27
CA PRO A 3 -9.85 8.16 -6.53
C PRO A 3 -10.58 7.10 -7.37
N THR A 4 -10.91 7.40 -8.63
CA THR A 4 -11.58 6.44 -9.53
C THR A 4 -10.60 5.56 -10.31
N ALA A 5 -9.30 5.85 -10.24
CA ALA A 5 -8.26 5.03 -10.85
C ALA A 5 -8.21 3.63 -10.22
N LYS A 6 -8.15 2.60 -11.07
CA LYS A 6 -8.03 1.19 -10.66
C LYS A 6 -6.59 0.74 -10.84
N LEU A 7 -5.77 0.93 -9.81
CA LEU A 7 -4.34 0.65 -9.82
C LEU A 7 -3.88 0.16 -8.44
N ILE A 8 -2.75 -0.55 -8.38
CA ILE A 8 -2.02 -0.79 -7.13
C ILE A 8 -0.72 0.02 -7.18
N VAL A 9 -0.37 0.68 -6.07
CA VAL A 9 0.86 1.47 -5.96
C VAL A 9 1.70 0.92 -4.81
N ILE A 10 2.93 0.54 -5.11
CA ILE A 10 3.90 0.08 -4.11
C ILE A 10 4.91 1.19 -3.89
N THR A 11 5.08 1.64 -2.65
CA THR A 11 6.11 2.64 -2.28
C THR A 11 7.00 2.07 -1.19
N PRO A 12 8.26 1.71 -1.50
CA PRO A 12 9.22 1.26 -0.49
C PRO A 12 9.47 2.36 0.57
N ILE A 13 9.49 1.98 1.85
CA ILE A 13 9.78 2.90 2.95
C ILE A 13 11.27 2.75 3.32
N CYS A 14 12.01 3.88 3.32
CA CYS A 14 13.42 3.95 3.72
C CYS A 14 14.31 2.84 3.12
N SER A 15 14.04 2.44 1.88
CA SER A 15 14.75 1.32 1.28
C SER A 15 16.20 1.69 0.96
N HIS A 16 17.09 0.72 1.18
CA HIS A 16 18.55 0.86 0.96
C HIS A 16 18.99 0.47 -0.45
N ALA A 17 18.06 0.18 -1.37
CA ALA A 17 18.38 -0.08 -2.77
C ALA A 17 18.58 1.23 -3.55
N LEU A 18 19.45 1.22 -4.56
CA LEU A 18 19.86 2.43 -5.31
C LEU A 18 18.76 3.01 -6.22
N ASN A 19 17.71 2.25 -6.54
CA ASN A 19 16.66 2.60 -7.51
C ASN A 19 15.25 2.58 -6.91
N THR A 20 15.11 2.92 -5.64
CA THR A 20 13.84 2.86 -4.90
C THR A 20 12.88 3.95 -5.36
N ARG A 21 11.97 3.58 -6.25
CA ARG A 21 10.87 4.42 -6.70
C ARG A 21 9.55 3.73 -6.41
N SER A 22 8.47 4.51 -6.33
CA SER A 22 7.13 3.94 -6.35
C SER A 22 6.89 3.22 -7.68
N ILE A 23 6.21 2.08 -7.60
CA ILE A 23 5.84 1.26 -8.76
C ILE A 23 4.32 1.33 -8.90
N VAL A 24 3.83 1.61 -10.11
CA VAL A 24 2.40 1.64 -10.44
C VAL A 24 2.08 0.38 -11.24
N LEU A 25 1.13 -0.41 -10.74
CA LEU A 25 0.74 -1.71 -11.26
C LEU A 25 -0.76 -1.73 -11.57
N SER A 26 -1.18 -2.70 -12.39
CA SER A 26 -2.59 -2.91 -12.69
C SER A 26 -3.35 -3.30 -11.43
N SER A 27 -4.64 -2.95 -11.35
CA SER A 27 -5.50 -3.49 -10.27
C SER A 27 -5.70 -5.00 -10.34
N GLU A 28 -5.46 -5.60 -11.51
CA GLU A 28 -5.64 -7.04 -11.73
C GLU A 28 -4.38 -7.85 -11.44
N ASP A 29 -3.27 -7.19 -11.12
CA ASP A 29 -2.02 -7.88 -10.76
C ASP A 29 -2.12 -8.50 -9.36
N GLU A 30 -1.46 -9.64 -9.18
CA GLU A 30 -1.20 -10.24 -7.88
C GLU A 30 0.24 -9.94 -7.46
N ILE A 31 0.40 -9.35 -6.28
CA ILE A 31 1.70 -8.97 -5.73
C ILE A 31 2.02 -9.91 -4.58
N VAL A 32 3.20 -10.53 -4.62
CA VAL A 32 3.69 -11.37 -3.54
C VAL A 32 4.93 -10.72 -2.93
N ILE A 33 4.86 -10.48 -1.62
CA ILE A 33 5.98 -9.97 -0.81
C ILE A 33 6.44 -11.11 0.09
N GLU A 34 7.69 -11.55 -0.07
CA GLU A 34 8.30 -12.59 0.74
C GLU A 34 9.21 -11.98 1.81
N ILE A 35 9.10 -12.46 3.05
CA ILE A 35 10.01 -12.04 4.12
C ILE A 35 11.29 -12.86 4.01
N GLY A 36 12.31 -12.24 3.42
CA GLY A 36 13.63 -12.83 3.27
C GLY A 36 14.36 -13.04 4.61
N PRO A 37 15.49 -13.76 4.58
CA PRO A 37 16.37 -13.85 5.73
C PRO A 37 17.04 -12.51 6.02
N GLY A 38 17.30 -12.27 7.31
CA GLY A 38 18.02 -11.11 7.79
C GLY A 38 19.54 -11.19 7.56
N ARG A 39 20.26 -10.23 8.12
CA ARG A 39 21.74 -10.21 8.03
C ARG A 39 22.32 -11.49 8.63
N ASN A 40 23.29 -12.07 7.93
CA ASN A 40 23.93 -13.34 8.31
C ASN A 40 22.94 -14.52 8.47
N GLY A 41 21.79 -14.48 7.79
CA GLY A 41 20.80 -15.56 7.85
C GLY A 41 19.91 -15.54 9.10
N SER A 42 19.85 -14.42 9.83
CA SER A 42 18.96 -14.29 10.98
C SER A 42 17.49 -14.44 10.58
N ARG A 43 16.69 -14.95 11.51
CA ARG A 43 15.23 -14.95 11.38
C ARG A 43 14.71 -13.56 11.68
N GLU A 44 14.01 -12.97 10.73
CA GLU A 44 13.31 -11.69 10.87
C GLU A 44 11.89 -11.93 11.39
N GLU A 45 11.40 -10.95 12.15
CA GLU A 45 10.01 -10.85 12.58
C GLU A 45 9.51 -9.45 12.20
N VAL A 46 8.44 -9.40 11.41
CA VAL A 46 7.88 -8.16 10.88
C VAL A 46 6.37 -8.15 11.06
N TYR A 47 5.75 -7.01 10.81
CA TYR A 47 4.30 -6.87 10.90
C TYR A 47 3.74 -6.30 9.60
N VAL A 48 2.59 -6.82 9.19
CA VAL A 48 1.74 -6.18 8.18
C VAL A 48 0.58 -5.49 8.89
N ALA A 49 0.27 -4.27 8.47
CA ALA A 49 -0.87 -3.50 8.97
C ALA A 49 -1.86 -3.22 7.84
N PHE A 50 -3.15 -3.43 8.10
CA PHE A 50 -4.23 -3.14 7.15
C PHE A 50 -4.94 -1.85 7.56
N ASP A 51 -5.01 -0.87 6.65
CA ASP A 51 -5.55 0.48 6.88
C ASP A 51 -5.00 1.20 8.14
N GLY A 52 -3.82 0.79 8.62
CA GLY A 52 -3.17 1.35 9.81
C GLY A 52 -3.76 0.90 11.15
N ALA A 53 -4.62 -0.13 11.17
CA ALA A 53 -5.27 -0.63 12.38
C ALA A 53 -4.88 -2.08 12.70
N ASP A 54 -5.44 -3.05 11.98
CA ASP A 54 -5.23 -4.47 12.26
C ASP A 54 -3.82 -4.90 11.87
N THR A 55 -3.15 -5.67 12.73
CA THR A 55 -1.78 -6.13 12.49
C THR A 55 -1.67 -7.65 12.55
N VAL A 56 -0.79 -8.20 11.72
CA VAL A 56 -0.43 -9.63 11.71
C VAL A 56 1.09 -9.75 11.75
N SER A 57 1.62 -10.59 12.64
CA SER A 57 3.04 -10.91 12.69
C SER A 57 3.43 -11.92 11.63
N LEU A 58 4.58 -11.70 11.01
CA LEU A 58 5.16 -12.53 9.96
C LEU A 58 6.62 -12.80 10.30
N LYS A 59 7.13 -13.93 9.83
CA LYS A 59 8.50 -14.37 10.06
C LYS A 59 9.20 -14.68 8.74
N THR A 60 10.52 -14.79 8.75
CA THR A 60 11.28 -15.24 7.57
C THR A 60 10.67 -16.50 6.95
N GLY A 61 10.45 -16.46 5.64
CA GLY A 61 9.79 -17.49 4.85
C GLY A 61 8.29 -17.25 4.60
N ASP A 62 7.64 -16.39 5.40
CA ASP A 62 6.24 -16.04 5.19
C ASP A 62 6.07 -15.12 3.97
N LYS A 63 4.84 -15.11 3.43
CA LYS A 63 4.47 -14.34 2.25
C LYS A 63 3.19 -13.55 2.46
N VAL A 64 3.17 -12.32 1.97
CA VAL A 64 1.98 -11.49 1.87
C VAL A 64 1.55 -11.44 0.41
N MET A 65 0.32 -11.83 0.14
CA MET A 65 -0.28 -11.76 -1.18
C MET A 65 -1.29 -10.61 -1.20
N VAL A 66 -1.07 -9.64 -2.08
CA VAL A 66 -1.92 -8.47 -2.28
C VAL A 66 -2.54 -8.56 -3.67
N ARG A 67 -3.86 -8.55 -3.72
CA ARG A 67 -4.65 -8.54 -4.96
C ARG A 67 -5.93 -7.78 -4.73
N ARG A 68 -6.60 -7.37 -5.81
CA ARG A 68 -7.92 -6.77 -5.73
C ARG A 68 -8.92 -7.70 -5.07
N SER A 69 -9.67 -7.17 -4.10
CA SER A 69 -10.76 -7.87 -3.44
C SER A 69 -11.96 -8.03 -4.39
N GLY A 70 -12.70 -9.13 -4.23
CA GLY A 70 -14.00 -9.31 -4.89
C GLY A 70 -15.09 -8.41 -4.31
N ALA A 71 -14.87 -7.86 -3.11
CA ALA A 71 -15.76 -6.90 -2.46
C ALA A 71 -15.21 -5.47 -2.59
N SER A 72 -16.11 -4.50 -2.69
CA SER A 72 -15.76 -3.07 -2.75
C SER A 72 -16.59 -2.27 -1.75
N THR A 73 -15.96 -1.30 -1.10
CA THR A 73 -16.66 -0.33 -0.24
C THR A 73 -17.40 0.69 -1.08
N THR A 74 -18.73 0.79 -0.91
CA THR A 74 -19.54 1.83 -1.55
C THR A 74 -19.45 3.13 -0.75
N MET A 75 -19.10 4.23 -1.42
CA MET A 75 -19.04 5.57 -0.81
C MET A 75 -20.11 6.48 -1.40
N ILE A 76 -20.82 7.22 -0.55
CA ILE A 76 -21.78 8.26 -0.96
C ILE A 76 -21.12 9.63 -0.82
N LYS A 77 -21.10 10.41 -1.90
CA LYS A 77 -20.59 11.79 -1.90
C LYS A 77 -21.74 12.78 -1.83
N LEU A 78 -21.86 13.49 -0.71
CA LEU A 78 -22.94 14.46 -0.47
C LEU A 78 -22.66 15.85 -1.07
N SER A 79 -21.40 16.24 -1.20
CA SER A 79 -21.01 17.54 -1.75
C SER A 79 -20.67 17.47 -3.24
N LYS A 80 -20.83 18.60 -3.95
CA LYS A 80 -20.41 18.73 -5.36
C LYS A 80 -18.94 19.14 -5.54
N VAL A 81 -18.20 19.36 -4.45
CA VAL A 81 -16.79 19.78 -4.46
C VAL A 81 -15.93 18.70 -5.12
N SER A 82 -15.07 19.06 -6.06
CA SER A 82 -14.22 18.10 -6.77
C SER A 82 -13.15 17.49 -5.84
N PHE A 83 -12.61 16.34 -6.26
CA PHE A 83 -11.48 15.72 -5.57
C PHE A 83 -10.27 16.67 -5.49
N LEU A 84 -9.94 17.34 -6.59
CA LEU A 84 -8.78 18.23 -6.65
C LEU A 84 -8.94 19.48 -5.76
N GLU A 85 -10.15 20.05 -5.70
CA GLU A 85 -10.44 21.14 -4.75
C GLU A 85 -10.29 20.68 -3.30
N THR A 86 -10.82 19.50 -2.97
CA THR A 86 -10.69 18.90 -1.63
C THR A 86 -9.21 18.66 -1.28
N LEU A 87 -8.44 18.11 -2.21
CA LEU A 87 -7.02 17.85 -2.05
C LEU A 87 -6.24 19.15 -1.84
N ARG A 88 -6.48 20.16 -2.68
CA ARG A 88 -5.85 21.48 -2.56
C ARG A 88 -6.16 22.12 -1.21
N GLY A 89 -7.40 22.01 -0.72
CA GLY A 89 -7.79 22.50 0.60
C GLY A 89 -7.02 21.82 1.73
N LYS A 90 -6.82 20.49 1.66
CA LYS A 90 -6.09 19.72 2.68
C LYS A 90 -4.57 19.89 2.61
N MET A 91 -4.01 20.11 1.43
CA MET A 91 -2.56 20.23 1.21
C MET A 91 -2.04 21.66 1.35
N LYS A 92 -2.91 22.67 1.37
CA LYS A 92 -2.57 23.99 1.92
C LYS A 92 -2.36 23.79 3.42
N GLY A 93 -1.16 23.37 3.82
CA GLY A 93 -0.75 23.46 5.21
C GLY A 93 -1.07 24.86 5.73
N ASN A 94 -1.58 24.94 6.95
CA ASN A 94 -1.65 26.23 7.64
C ASN A 94 -0.25 26.85 7.73
#